data_AF-W4RIC1-F1
#
_entry.id   AF-W4RIC1-F1
#
_cell.length_a   1.000
_cell.length_b   1.000
_cell.length_c   1.000
_cell.angle_alpha   90.00
_cell.angle_beta   90.00
_cell.angle_gamma   90.00
#
_symmetry.space_group_name_H-M   'P 1'
#
loop_
_entity.id
_entity.type
_entity.pdbx_description
1 polymer ?
#
loop_
_entity_poly.entity_id
_entity_poly.type
_entity_poly.pdbx_seq_one_letter_code
_entity_poly.pdbx_strand_id
1 'polypeptide(L)'
;MVNSINSSYLLSNLQKDRKAGSDILGKDDFLKILMTQLQNQDPLNPMQDKDFIAQMATFSTLEQITNMGKSIDRFVQAEQQNKMISYSQFVGKDVTWHKIETANGEETIKQGNGKIASVQFKEDTVSFVLEDGTTLEPANISQINELSSENHMLQASMLIGKTITYLDENKQEKSANVLSVSFKNGKTSYLLDDENKTSIISSQITKIQ
;
A
#
# COMPACT_ATOMS: atom_id res chain seq x y z
N MET A 1 31.34 -25.08 -36.10
CA MET A 1 31.19 -23.61 -36.19
C MET A 1 29.79 -23.30 -36.70
N VAL A 2 28.89 -22.84 -35.84
CA VAL A 2 27.55 -22.39 -36.26
C VAL A 2 27.57 -20.87 -36.31
N ASN A 3 27.33 -20.30 -37.48
CA ASN A 3 27.33 -18.87 -37.71
C ASN A 3 25.94 -18.32 -37.31
N SER A 4 25.82 -17.74 -36.12
CA SER A 4 24.58 -17.08 -35.69
C SER A 4 24.47 -15.71 -36.36
N ILE A 5 23.44 -15.54 -37.19
CA ILE A 5 23.11 -14.26 -37.82
C ILE A 5 22.77 -13.26 -36.71
N ASN A 6 23.53 -12.17 -36.64
CA ASN A 6 23.29 -11.06 -35.73
C ASN A 6 22.03 -10.31 -36.18
N SER A 7 20.96 -10.38 -35.40
CA SER A 7 19.66 -9.75 -35.65
C SER A 7 19.70 -8.22 -35.67
N SER A 8 20.86 -7.62 -35.37
CA SER A 8 21.13 -6.18 -35.43
C SER A 8 21.30 -5.62 -36.83
N TYR A 9 21.36 -6.47 -37.87
CA TYR A 9 21.44 -6.05 -39.28
C TYR A 9 20.13 -6.13 -40.06
N LEU A 10 19.00 -6.42 -39.39
CA LEU A 10 17.66 -6.25 -39.98
C LEU A 10 17.31 -4.77 -39.98
N LEU A 11 17.83 -4.08 -41.00
CA LEU A 11 17.65 -2.67 -41.26
C LEU A 11 16.17 -2.29 -41.26
N SER A 12 15.90 -1.25 -40.48
CA SER A 12 14.69 -0.43 -40.37
C SER A 12 14.02 -0.12 -41.72
N ASN A 13 13.19 -1.04 -42.22
CA ASN A 13 12.25 -0.73 -43.29
C ASN A 13 10.91 -0.35 -42.68
N LEU A 14 10.71 0.97 -42.54
CA LEU A 14 9.50 1.65 -42.98
C LEU A 14 8.16 1.00 -42.57
N GLN A 15 7.95 0.74 -41.28
CA GLN A 15 6.62 1.00 -40.72
C GLN A 15 6.54 2.50 -40.44
N LYS A 16 6.43 3.25 -41.54
CA LYS A 16 5.77 4.55 -41.52
C LYS A 16 4.45 4.30 -40.83
N ASP A 17 4.28 4.84 -39.63
CA ASP A 17 2.99 4.98 -38.98
C ASP A 17 2.03 5.57 -40.02
N ARG A 18 1.31 4.69 -40.73
CA ARG A 18 -0.02 5.03 -41.18
C ARG A 18 -0.74 5.18 -39.86
N LYS A 19 -0.80 6.42 -39.36
CA LYS A 19 -1.98 6.89 -38.67
C LYS A 19 -3.13 6.52 -39.61
N ALA A 20 -3.69 5.33 -39.42
CA ALA A 20 -5.06 5.07 -39.78
C ALA A 20 -5.78 6.28 -39.19
N GLY A 21 -6.35 7.10 -40.07
CA GLY A 21 -7.25 8.15 -39.63
C GLY A 21 -8.16 7.52 -38.60
N SER A 22 -8.39 8.24 -37.50
CA SER A 22 -9.43 7.92 -36.54
C SER A 22 -10.76 7.83 -37.30
N ASP A 23 -11.03 6.69 -37.91
CA ASP A 23 -12.25 6.39 -38.67
C ASP A 23 -13.40 6.00 -37.74
N ILE A 24 -13.26 6.39 -36.47
CA ILE A 24 -14.33 6.38 -35.49
C ILE A 24 -14.74 7.85 -35.43
N LEU A 25 -15.82 8.18 -36.12
CA LEU A 25 -16.50 9.47 -35.97
C LEU A 25 -16.75 9.67 -34.47
N GLY A 26 -15.98 10.56 -33.85
CA GLY A 26 -16.12 10.85 -32.43
C GLY A 26 -17.44 11.57 -32.15
N LYS A 27 -17.81 11.64 -30.87
CA LYS A 27 -18.96 12.42 -30.37
C LYS A 27 -19.03 13.84 -30.96
N ASP A 28 -17.88 14.49 -31.16
CA ASP A 28 -17.80 15.87 -31.63
C ASP A 28 -18.06 16.00 -33.14
N ASP A 29 -17.57 15.05 -33.94
CA ASP A 29 -17.88 14.97 -35.38
C ASP A 29 -19.35 14.57 -35.59
N PHE A 30 -19.90 13.73 -34.70
CA PHE A 30 -21.32 13.38 -34.67
C PHE A 30 -22.21 14.60 -34.33
N LEU A 31 -21.89 15.39 -33.30
CA LEU A 31 -22.63 16.60 -32.95
C LEU A 31 -22.58 17.65 -34.07
N LYS A 32 -21.46 17.71 -34.80
CA LYS A 32 -21.29 18.58 -35.95
C LYS A 32 -22.15 18.15 -37.14
N ILE A 33 -22.23 16.84 -37.42
CA ILE A 33 -23.14 16.30 -38.44
C ILE A 33 -24.60 16.51 -38.02
N LEU A 34 -24.96 16.28 -36.74
CA LEU A 34 -26.30 16.51 -36.22
C LEU A 34 -26.73 17.98 -36.35
N MET A 35 -25.88 18.94 -35.98
CA MET A 35 -26.15 20.37 -36.18
C MET A 35 -26.28 20.73 -37.66
N THR A 36 -25.41 20.16 -38.51
CA THR A 36 -25.43 20.43 -39.96
C THR A 36 -26.70 19.91 -40.62
N GLN A 37 -27.19 18.74 -40.18
CA GLN A 37 -28.46 18.17 -40.63
C GLN A 37 -29.65 19.01 -40.11
N LEU A 38 -29.67 19.41 -38.83
CA LEU A 38 -30.71 20.30 -38.27
C LEU A 38 -30.81 21.65 -38.99
N GLN A 39 -29.69 22.19 -39.48
CA GLN A 39 -29.67 23.43 -40.27
C GLN A 39 -30.16 23.27 -41.73
N ASN A 40 -30.15 22.06 -42.29
CA ASN A 40 -30.41 21.80 -43.72
C ASN A 40 -31.60 20.84 -44.00
N GLN A 41 -32.46 20.55 -43.02
CA GLN A 41 -33.60 19.64 -43.25
C GLN A 41 -34.72 20.34 -44.04
N ASP A 42 -35.06 19.74 -45.19
CA ASP A 42 -36.32 19.97 -45.89
C ASP A 42 -37.47 19.29 -45.09
N PRO A 43 -38.54 20.02 -44.72
CA PRO A 43 -39.60 19.53 -43.81
C PRO A 43 -40.39 18.30 -44.30
N LEU A 44 -40.19 17.83 -45.54
CA LEU A 44 -40.99 16.75 -46.14
C LEU A 44 -40.45 15.32 -45.95
N ASN A 45 -39.25 15.08 -45.41
CA ASN A 45 -38.75 13.70 -45.18
C ASN A 45 -37.77 13.53 -43.98
N PRO A 46 -38.28 13.47 -42.73
CA PRO A 46 -37.45 13.44 -41.51
C PRO A 46 -37.05 12.03 -41.00
N MET A 47 -37.20 10.95 -41.77
CA MET A 47 -37.16 9.57 -41.23
C MET A 47 -35.91 8.72 -41.53
N GLN A 48 -35.06 9.03 -42.51
CA GLN A 48 -33.88 8.19 -42.82
C GLN A 48 -32.66 8.45 -41.91
N ASP A 49 -32.55 9.64 -41.30
CA ASP A 49 -31.36 10.00 -40.51
C ASP A 49 -31.36 9.43 -39.07
N LYS A 50 -32.52 9.00 -38.56
CA LYS A 50 -32.70 8.59 -37.15
C LYS A 50 -32.07 7.24 -36.80
N ASP A 51 -32.12 6.27 -37.72
CA ASP A 51 -31.59 4.92 -37.46
C ASP A 51 -30.06 4.91 -37.42
N PHE A 52 -29.40 5.71 -38.26
CA PHE A 52 -27.94 5.91 -38.22
C PHE A 52 -27.51 6.62 -36.93
N ILE A 53 -28.27 7.64 -36.51
CA ILE A 53 -28.05 8.34 -35.24
C ILE A 53 -28.17 7.39 -34.04
N ALA A 54 -29.17 6.50 -34.03
CA ALA A 54 -29.36 5.52 -32.97
C ALA A 54 -28.19 4.52 -32.87
N GLN A 55 -27.68 4.05 -34.03
CA GLN A 55 -26.51 3.16 -34.08
C GLN A 55 -25.23 3.86 -33.61
N MET A 56 -24.98 5.11 -34.03
CA MET A 56 -23.82 5.89 -33.59
C MET A 56 -23.86 6.23 -32.09
N ALA A 57 -25.03 6.55 -31.55
CA ALA A 57 -25.21 6.73 -30.12
C ALA A 57 -24.89 5.43 -29.36
N THR A 58 -25.25 4.26 -29.91
CA THR A 58 -24.94 2.95 -29.33
C THR A 58 -23.44 2.63 -29.39
N PHE A 59 -22.74 3.02 -30.46
CA PHE A 59 -21.28 2.88 -30.52
C PHE A 59 -20.57 3.82 -29.53
N SER A 60 -21.03 5.06 -29.41
CA SER A 60 -20.48 6.04 -28.46
C SER A 60 -20.64 5.59 -27.00
N THR A 61 -21.78 4.99 -26.65
CA THR A 61 -21.98 4.43 -25.31
C THR A 61 -21.09 3.22 -25.06
N LEU A 62 -20.92 2.33 -26.03
CA LEU A 62 -20.01 1.19 -25.93
C LEU A 62 -18.56 1.61 -25.78
N GLU A 63 -18.13 2.65 -26.51
CA GLU A 63 -16.80 3.24 -26.36
C GLU A 63 -16.61 3.85 -24.96
N GLN A 64 -17.61 4.59 -24.46
CA GLN A 64 -17.56 5.16 -23.11
C GLN A 64 -17.48 4.07 -22.03
N ILE A 65 -18.25 2.98 -22.17
CA ILE A 65 -18.19 1.82 -21.28
C ILE A 65 -16.81 1.15 -21.36
N THR A 66 -16.25 1.00 -22.55
CA THR A 66 -14.91 0.43 -22.76
C THR A 66 -13.84 1.30 -22.10
N ASN A 67 -13.93 2.62 -22.23
CA ASN A 67 -13.03 3.58 -21.60
C ASN A 67 -13.16 3.59 -20.07
N MET A 68 -14.38 3.40 -19.56
CA MET A 68 -14.63 3.21 -18.14
C MET A 68 -14.00 1.90 -17.63
N GLY A 69 -14.16 0.79 -18.36
CA GLY A 69 -13.48 -0.48 -18.05
C GLY A 69 -11.97 -0.32 -17.93
N LYS A 70 -11.34 0.32 -18.93
CA LYS A 70 -9.89 0.64 -18.90
C LYS A 70 -9.50 1.52 -17.71
N SER A 71 -10.39 2.42 -17.27
CA SER A 71 -10.12 3.30 -16.13
C SER A 71 -10.22 2.54 -14.80
N ILE A 72 -11.16 1.59 -14.70
CA ILE A 72 -11.27 0.66 -13.58
C ILE A 72 -10.03 -0.24 -13.52
N ASP A 73 -9.59 -0.79 -14.66
CA ASP A 73 -8.37 -1.63 -14.70
C ASP A 73 -7.14 -0.87 -14.19
N ARG A 74 -6.97 0.38 -14.62
CA ARG A 74 -5.89 1.25 -14.11
C ARG A 74 -6.02 1.52 -12.62
N PHE A 75 -7.24 1.72 -12.12
CA PHE A 75 -7.49 1.93 -10.70
C PHE A 75 -7.14 0.68 -9.88
N VAL A 76 -7.55 -0.51 -10.33
CA VAL A 76 -7.21 -1.78 -9.69
C VAL A 76 -5.69 -1.98 -9.65
N GLN A 77 -4.98 -1.67 -10.74
CA GLN A 77 -3.51 -1.74 -10.78
C GLN A 77 -2.86 -0.75 -9.80
N ALA A 78 -3.37 0.48 -9.72
CA ALA A 78 -2.87 1.46 -8.75
C ALA A 78 -3.11 1.02 -7.30
N GLU A 79 -4.27 0.44 -7.01
CA GLU A 79 -4.58 -0.14 -5.69
C GLU A 79 -3.68 -1.33 -5.35
N GLN A 80 -3.40 -2.23 -6.31
CA GLN A 80 -2.43 -3.32 -6.13
C GLN A 80 -1.03 -2.77 -5.80
N GLN A 81 -0.59 -1.71 -6.48
CA GLN A 81 0.68 -1.05 -6.19
C GLN A 81 0.72 -0.43 -4.78
N ASN A 82 -0.38 0.21 -4.35
CA ASN A 82 -0.51 0.76 -2.99
C ASN A 82 -0.48 -0.32 -1.91
N LYS A 83 -1.14 -1.45 -2.15
CA LYS A 83 -1.06 -2.64 -1.29
C LYS A 83 0.36 -3.17 -1.22
N MET A 84 1.07 -3.21 -2.35
CA MET A 84 2.47 -3.64 -2.37
C MET A 84 3.36 -2.79 -1.47
N ILE A 85 3.25 -1.46 -1.57
CA ILE A 85 4.01 -0.54 -0.73
C ILE A 85 3.64 -0.73 0.75
N SER A 86 2.34 -0.80 1.05
CA SER A 86 1.84 -1.01 2.42
C SER A 86 2.36 -2.30 3.03
N TYR A 87 2.32 -3.41 2.30
CA TYR A 87 2.83 -4.70 2.79
C TYR A 87 4.35 -4.75 2.87
N SER A 88 5.07 -4.02 2.01
CA SER A 88 6.54 -3.95 2.08
C SER A 88 7.03 -3.37 3.42
N GLN A 89 6.23 -2.54 4.09
CA GLN A 89 6.55 -1.98 5.42
C GLN A 89 6.53 -3.03 6.54
N PHE A 90 5.93 -4.20 6.30
CA PHE A 90 5.90 -5.32 7.24
C PHE A 90 7.20 -6.12 7.24
N VAL A 91 8.03 -5.99 6.19
CA VAL A 91 9.34 -6.65 6.14
C VAL A 91 10.19 -6.22 7.33
N GLY A 92 10.77 -7.19 8.03
CA GLY A 92 11.57 -7.00 9.24
C GLY A 92 10.76 -6.82 10.53
N LYS A 93 9.43 -6.65 10.44
CA LYS A 93 8.55 -6.56 11.61
C LYS A 93 8.30 -7.94 12.20
N ASP A 94 8.21 -7.97 13.53
CA ASP A 94 7.75 -9.14 14.26
C ASP A 94 6.23 -9.18 14.24
N VAL A 95 5.65 -10.34 13.96
CA VAL A 95 4.21 -10.52 13.85
C VAL A 95 3.76 -11.73 14.66
N THR A 96 2.55 -11.63 15.19
CA THR A 96 1.80 -12.77 15.72
C THR A 96 0.80 -13.20 14.66
N TRP A 97 0.74 -14.50 14.39
CA TRP A 97 -0.11 -15.05 13.33
C TRP A 97 -0.93 -16.23 13.81
N HIS A 98 -2.05 -16.46 13.13
CA HIS A 98 -2.83 -17.68 13.23
C HIS A 98 -3.20 -18.20 11.84
N LYS A 99 -3.18 -19.52 11.68
CA LYS A 99 -3.56 -20.22 10.47
C LYS A 99 -4.51 -21.35 10.83
N ILE A 100 -5.64 -21.41 10.15
CA ILE A 100 -6.56 -22.53 10.27
C ILE A 100 -6.06 -23.61 9.30
N GLU A 101 -5.73 -24.78 9.84
CA GLU A 101 -5.43 -25.97 9.05
C GLU A 101 -6.50 -27.02 9.30
N THR A 102 -7.16 -27.43 8.22
CA THR A 102 -8.09 -28.54 8.25
C THR A 102 -7.30 -29.83 8.02
N ALA A 103 -7.11 -30.59 9.08
CA ALA A 103 -6.56 -31.94 8.99
C ALA A 103 -7.64 -32.93 9.41
N ASN A 104 -7.95 -33.89 8.54
CA ASN A 104 -8.92 -34.97 8.81
C ASN A 104 -10.34 -34.51 9.18
N GLY A 105 -10.78 -33.33 8.72
CA GLY A 105 -12.12 -32.80 9.00
C GLY A 105 -12.26 -32.07 10.33
N GLU A 106 -11.19 -31.95 11.11
CA GLU A 106 -11.12 -31.08 12.27
C GLU A 106 -10.34 -29.80 11.93
N GLU A 107 -10.93 -28.65 12.22
CA GLU A 107 -10.27 -27.36 12.08
C GLU A 107 -9.36 -27.12 13.28
N THR A 108 -8.06 -27.10 13.04
CA THR A 108 -7.07 -26.77 14.07
C THR A 108 -6.49 -25.40 13.81
N ILE A 109 -6.46 -24.56 14.84
CA ILE A 109 -5.83 -23.23 14.77
C ILE A 109 -4.37 -23.40 15.17
N LYS A 110 -3.46 -23.21 14.23
CA LYS A 110 -2.03 -23.03 14.51
C LYS A 110 -1.77 -21.56 14.75
N GLN A 111 -1.08 -21.23 15.82
CA GLN A 111 -0.68 -19.86 16.13
C GLN A 111 0.83 -19.81 16.41
N GLY A 112 1.45 -18.68 16.11
CA GLY A 112 2.88 -18.51 16.30
C GLY A 112 3.31 -17.05 16.25
N ASN A 113 4.59 -16.84 16.55
CA ASN A 113 5.26 -15.56 16.44
C ASN A 113 6.45 -15.72 15.49
N GLY A 114 6.71 -14.72 14.67
CA GLY A 114 7.89 -14.72 13.81
C GLY A 114 8.14 -13.37 13.14
N LYS A 115 9.34 -13.22 12.60
CA LYS A 115 9.72 -12.03 11.83
C LYS A 115 9.45 -12.25 10.35
N ILE A 116 8.84 -11.26 9.69
CA ILE A 116 8.63 -11.30 8.25
C ILE A 116 9.95 -11.03 7.54
N ALA A 117 10.47 -12.00 6.80
CA ALA A 117 11.71 -11.87 6.04
C ALA A 117 11.46 -11.22 4.67
N SER A 118 10.35 -11.54 4.01
CA SER A 118 10.02 -10.97 2.71
C SER A 118 8.52 -10.98 2.41
N VAL A 119 8.12 -10.16 1.44
CA VAL A 119 6.78 -10.15 0.85
C VAL A 119 6.90 -10.59 -0.60
N GLN A 120 6.11 -11.57 -0.99
CA GLN A 120 6.02 -12.03 -2.38
C GLN A 120 4.66 -11.67 -2.96
N PHE A 121 4.68 -11.20 -4.20
CA PHE A 121 3.49 -10.93 -4.99
C PHE A 121 3.48 -11.94 -6.14
N LYS A 122 2.50 -12.84 -6.13
CA LYS A 122 2.31 -13.81 -7.21
C LYS A 122 0.93 -13.61 -7.80
N GLU A 123 0.92 -13.25 -9.09
CA GLU A 123 -0.27 -13.01 -9.91
C GLU A 123 -1.20 -11.93 -9.34
N ASP A 124 -1.92 -12.23 -8.26
CA ASP A 124 -2.85 -11.33 -7.56
C ASP A 124 -2.90 -11.55 -6.03
N THR A 125 -2.14 -12.51 -5.51
CA THR A 125 -2.07 -12.82 -4.08
C THR A 125 -0.75 -12.35 -3.49
N VAL A 126 -0.85 -11.84 -2.26
CA VAL A 126 0.29 -11.43 -1.45
C VAL A 126 0.56 -12.52 -0.43
N SER A 127 1.82 -12.88 -0.28
CA SER A 127 2.26 -13.84 0.73
C SER A 127 3.45 -13.28 1.51
N PHE A 128 3.36 -13.30 2.83
CA PHE A 128 4.46 -13.06 3.75
C PHE A 128 5.27 -14.34 3.92
N VAL A 129 6.59 -14.23 3.85
CA VAL A 129 7.51 -15.33 4.17
C VAL A 129 8.26 -14.95 5.42
N LEU A 130 8.14 -15.77 6.46
CA LEU A 130 8.85 -15.62 7.72
C LEU A 130 10.29 -16.12 7.62
N GLU A 131 11.14 -15.75 8.58
CA GLU A 131 12.53 -16.22 8.66
C GLU A 131 12.66 -17.75 8.80
N ASP A 132 11.65 -18.41 9.38
CA ASP A 132 11.58 -19.87 9.49
C ASP A 132 11.16 -20.56 8.17
N GLY A 133 10.85 -19.78 7.13
CA GLY A 133 10.35 -20.25 5.83
C GLY A 133 8.83 -20.43 5.77
N THR A 134 8.10 -20.20 6.86
CA THR A 134 6.64 -20.28 6.88
C THR A 134 6.04 -19.21 5.98
N THR A 135 5.17 -19.62 5.06
CA THR A 135 4.44 -18.71 4.18
C THR A 135 3.04 -18.47 4.74
N LEU A 136 2.67 -17.20 4.88
CA LEU A 136 1.41 -16.73 5.44
C LEU A 136 0.74 -15.73 4.50
N GLU A 137 -0.58 -15.71 4.50
CA GLU A 137 -1.32 -14.62 3.85
C GLU A 137 -1.43 -13.43 4.81
N PRO A 138 -1.64 -12.19 4.29
CA PRO A 138 -1.89 -11.04 5.14
C PRO A 138 -3.05 -11.22 6.12
N ALA A 139 -4.06 -12.00 5.75
CA ALA A 139 -5.20 -12.33 6.61
C ALA A 139 -4.81 -13.18 7.84
N ASN A 140 -3.68 -13.89 7.80
CA ASN A 140 -3.20 -14.68 8.93
C ASN A 140 -2.48 -13.84 9.99
N ILE A 141 -2.07 -12.61 9.64
CA ILE A 141 -1.39 -11.71 10.57
C ILE A 141 -2.43 -11.14 11.54
N SER A 142 -2.25 -11.45 12.82
CA SER A 142 -3.16 -11.03 13.90
C SER A 142 -2.70 -9.74 14.55
N GLN A 143 -1.38 -9.56 14.67
CA GLN A 143 -0.79 -8.41 15.32
C GLN A 143 0.60 -8.14 14.73
N ILE A 144 0.91 -6.86 14.53
CA ILE A 144 2.28 -6.40 14.27
C ILE A 144 2.87 -5.99 15.62
N ASN A 145 3.89 -6.73 16.04
CA ASN A 145 4.66 -6.42 17.24
C ASN A 145 5.71 -5.39 16.86
N GLU A 146 5.36 -4.11 17.00
CA GLU A 146 6.37 -3.06 16.90
C GLU A 146 7.28 -3.12 18.12
N LEU A 147 8.51 -3.65 17.95
CA LEU A 147 9.61 -3.31 18.83
C LEU A 147 9.99 -1.85 18.56
N SER A 148 9.23 -0.94 19.15
CA SER A 148 9.43 0.51 19.19
C SER A 148 10.68 0.92 20.00
N SER A 149 11.66 0.02 20.16
CA SER A 149 12.82 0.21 21.02
C SER A 149 13.72 1.37 20.57
N GLU A 150 13.90 1.57 19.26
CA GLU A 150 14.70 2.70 18.75
C GLU A 150 14.03 4.06 18.98
N ASN A 151 12.73 4.16 18.69
CA ASN A 151 11.98 5.39 18.94
C ASN A 151 11.87 5.68 20.44
N HIS A 152 11.68 4.66 21.27
CA HIS A 152 11.60 4.82 22.72
C HIS A 152 12.95 5.16 23.35
N MET A 153 14.06 4.57 22.87
CA MET A 153 15.39 4.94 23.34
C MET A 153 15.74 6.37 22.92
N LEU A 154 15.40 6.76 21.68
CA LEU A 154 15.64 8.12 21.21
C LEU A 154 14.83 9.14 22.03
N GLN A 155 13.53 8.92 22.21
CA GLN A 155 12.67 9.79 23.02
C GLN A 155 13.14 9.87 24.47
N ALA A 156 13.53 8.73 25.05
CA ALA A 156 14.01 8.69 26.42
C ALA A 156 15.39 9.36 26.56
N SER A 157 16.28 9.21 25.58
CA SER A 157 17.59 9.86 25.57
C SER A 157 17.49 11.39 25.57
N MET A 158 16.42 11.96 25.00
CA MET A 158 16.15 13.40 25.06
C MET A 158 15.88 13.90 26.49
N LEU A 159 15.56 13.00 27.42
CA LEU A 159 15.36 13.33 28.83
C LEU A 159 16.67 13.36 29.61
N ILE A 160 17.77 12.84 29.08
CA ILE A 160 19.08 12.90 29.74
C ILE A 160 19.47 14.38 29.92
N GLY A 161 19.81 14.75 31.16
CA GLY A 161 20.10 16.12 31.57
C GLY A 161 18.87 16.99 31.85
N LYS A 162 17.64 16.51 31.61
CA LYS A 162 16.41 17.21 32.01
C LYS A 162 16.02 16.88 33.44
N THR A 163 15.33 17.82 34.08
CA THR A 163 14.70 17.61 35.38
C THR A 163 13.34 16.97 35.18
N ILE A 164 13.11 15.85 35.82
CA ILE A 164 11.81 15.15 35.80
C ILE A 164 11.25 15.05 37.20
N THR A 165 9.93 15.11 37.31
CA THR A 165 9.19 14.80 38.55
C THR A 165 8.68 13.38 38.48
N TYR A 166 8.91 12.61 39.52
CA TYR A 166 8.54 11.20 39.61
C TYR A 166 7.92 10.86 40.96
N LEU A 167 7.19 9.75 40.98
CA LEU A 167 6.56 9.22 42.18
C LEU A 167 7.46 8.14 42.82
N ASP A 168 7.90 8.40 44.04
CA ASP A 168 8.69 7.47 44.86
C ASP A 168 7.84 6.30 45.40
N GLU A 169 8.45 5.26 45.98
CA GLU A 169 7.77 4.08 46.55
C GLU A 169 6.71 4.48 47.61
N ASN A 170 6.93 5.59 48.30
CA ASN A 170 6.03 6.17 49.29
C ASN A 170 4.93 7.08 48.69
N LYS A 171 4.74 7.07 47.37
CA LYS A 171 3.80 7.94 46.64
C LYS A 171 4.00 9.43 46.86
N GLN A 172 5.25 9.85 47.10
CA GLN A 172 5.62 11.26 47.19
C GLN A 172 6.26 11.71 45.89
N GLU A 173 5.94 12.93 45.45
CA GLU A 173 6.55 13.54 44.28
C GLU A 173 7.94 14.07 44.64
N LYS A 174 8.94 13.63 43.88
CA LYS A 174 10.31 14.13 43.95
C LYS A 174 10.77 14.54 42.56
N SER A 175 11.68 15.50 42.50
CA SER A 175 12.27 15.97 41.24
C SER A 175 13.77 15.72 41.25
N ALA A 176 14.28 15.16 40.16
CA ALA A 176 15.71 14.91 39.97
C ALA A 176 16.09 15.00 38.49
N ASN A 177 17.38 15.19 38.22
CA ASN A 177 17.91 15.21 36.86
C ASN A 177 18.15 13.78 36.36
N VAL A 178 17.88 13.53 35.08
CA VAL A 178 18.18 12.21 34.48
C VAL A 178 19.65 12.15 34.09
N LEU A 179 20.38 11.17 34.64
CA LEU A 179 21.79 10.91 34.31
C LEU A 179 21.95 10.01 33.09
N SER A 180 21.14 8.95 33.00
CA SER A 180 21.22 8.01 31.90
C SER A 180 19.91 7.27 31.72
N VAL A 181 19.75 6.70 30.53
CA VAL A 181 18.61 5.89 30.14
C VAL A 181 19.11 4.53 29.72
N SER A 182 18.38 3.48 30.12
CA SER A 182 18.62 2.13 29.65
C SER A 182 17.33 1.47 29.21
N PHE A 183 17.42 0.62 28.19
CA PHE A 183 16.31 -0.20 27.72
C PHE A 183 16.61 -1.66 28.00
N LYS A 184 15.79 -2.29 28.84
CA LYS A 184 15.89 -3.73 29.16
C LYS A 184 14.51 -4.35 29.15
N ASN A 185 14.38 -5.50 28.49
CA ASN A 185 13.14 -6.30 28.46
C ASN A 185 11.88 -5.50 28.05
N GLY A 186 11.99 -4.60 27.07
CA GLY A 186 10.84 -3.81 26.61
C GLY A 186 10.52 -2.58 27.45
N LYS A 187 11.24 -2.35 28.56
CA LYS A 187 11.00 -1.23 29.47
C LYS A 187 12.16 -0.23 29.45
N THR A 188 11.82 1.05 29.42
CA THR A 188 12.77 2.15 29.58
C THR A 188 12.92 2.50 31.05
N SER A 189 14.16 2.44 31.54
CA SER A 189 14.55 2.83 32.89
C SER A 189 15.44 4.07 32.86
N TYR A 190 15.25 4.95 33.82
CA TYR A 190 15.95 6.22 33.98
C TYR A 190 16.73 6.20 35.29
N LEU A 191 18.02 6.52 35.22
CA LEU A 191 18.87 6.71 36.40
C LEU A 191 18.87 8.20 36.76
N LEU A 192 18.56 8.52 38.01
CA LEU A 192 18.43 9.90 38.48
C LEU A 192 19.65 10.35 39.29
N ASP A 193 19.94 11.65 39.21
CA ASP A 193 20.94 12.34 40.01
C ASP A 193 20.35 12.72 41.38
N ASP A 194 20.13 11.69 42.21
CA ASP A 194 19.72 11.80 43.61
C ASP A 194 20.79 11.11 44.48
N GLU A 195 20.82 11.38 45.80
CA GLU A 195 21.82 10.84 46.74
C GLU A 195 21.94 9.31 46.66
N ASN A 196 20.83 8.64 46.32
CA ASN A 196 20.72 7.18 46.21
C ASN A 196 20.84 6.62 44.79
N LYS A 197 21.05 7.47 43.76
CA LYS A 197 21.07 7.07 42.33
C LYS A 197 19.87 6.20 41.95
N THR A 198 18.67 6.68 42.29
CA THR A 198 17.42 5.95 42.10
C THR A 198 17.19 5.61 40.63
N SER A 199 16.79 4.37 40.35
CA SER A 199 16.37 3.93 39.02
C SER A 199 14.86 3.83 38.97
N ILE A 200 14.23 4.58 38.07
CA ILE A 200 12.78 4.58 37.88
C ILE A 200 12.40 4.11 36.47
N ILE A 201 11.15 3.72 36.27
CA ILE A 201 10.59 3.42 34.94
C ILE A 201 9.74 4.58 34.41
N SER A 202 9.51 4.60 33.09
CA SER A 202 8.71 5.64 32.41
C SER A 202 7.34 5.89 33.05
N SER A 203 6.68 4.85 33.60
CA SER A 203 5.36 4.98 34.24
C SER A 203 5.37 5.70 35.57
N GLN A 204 6.53 5.93 36.19
CA GLN A 204 6.66 6.68 37.45
C GLN A 204 6.85 8.18 37.22
N ILE A 205 7.10 8.61 35.99
CA ILE A 205 7.31 10.02 35.64
C ILE A 205 5.95 10.73 35.57
N THR A 206 5.79 11.80 36.33
CA THR A 206 4.57 12.62 36.35
C THR A 206 4.72 13.92 35.55
N LYS A 207 5.95 14.46 35.43
CA LYS A 207 6.23 15.70 34.71
C LYS A 207 7.66 15.75 34.16
N ILE A 208 7.85 16.45 33.04
CA ILE A 208 9.15 16.74 32.42
C ILE A 208 9.31 18.25 32.30
N GLN A 209 10.47 18.81 32.69
CA GLN A 209 10.83 20.22 32.52
C GLN A 209 11.99 20.41 31.53
#